data_AF-A0A0A6UEP7-F1
#
_entry.id   AF-A0A0A6UEP7-F1
#
_cell.length_a   1.000
_cell.length_b   1.000
_cell.length_c   1.000
_cell.angle_alpha   90.00
_cell.angle_beta   90.00
_cell.angle_gamma   90.00
#
_symmetry.space_group_name_H-M   'P 1'
#
loop_
_entity.id
_entity.type
_entity.pdbx_description
1 polymer ?
#
loop_
_entity_poly.entity_id
_entity_poly.type
_entity_poly.pdbx_seq_one_letter_code
_entity_poly.pdbx_strand_id
1 'polypeptide(L)' 'MTESGNQAEHSPARPSWDCRSCGRPWPCHPARSELVRDRGRVDLAVLMWEHLEEAARDMPHAPASELFDRFLRWTD' A
#
# COMPACT_ATOMS: atom_id res chain seq x y z
N MET A 1 -30.71 3.98 14.33
CA MET A 1 -30.07 3.68 13.04
C MET A 1 -29.10 4.80 12.75
N THR A 2 -27.83 4.61 13.11
CA THR A 2 -26.74 5.52 12.76
C THR A 2 -25.64 4.65 12.20
N GLU A 3 -25.66 4.49 10.88
CA GLU A 3 -24.53 3.94 10.12
C GLU A 3 -23.40 4.96 10.17
N SER A 4 -22.58 4.90 11.22
CA SER A 4 -21.24 5.50 11.17
C SER A 4 -20.41 4.62 10.26
N GLY A 5 -20.51 4.87 8.95
CA GLY A 5 -19.67 4.25 7.94
C GLY A 5 -18.21 4.40 8.37
N ASN A 6 -17.60 3.27 8.70
CA ASN A 6 -16.18 3.06 8.90
C ASN A 6 -15.38 3.95 7.95
N GLN A 7 -14.76 5.03 8.44
CA GLN A 7 -13.64 5.65 7.72
C GLN A 7 -12.52 4.61 7.73
N ALA A 8 -12.61 3.64 6.81
CA ALA A 8 -11.68 2.54 6.75
C ALA A 8 -10.28 3.14 6.60
N GLU A 9 -9.37 2.79 7.50
CA GLU A 9 -7.95 3.04 7.35
C GLU A 9 -7.52 2.60 5.95
N HIS A 10 -6.69 3.41 5.27
CA HIS A 10 -6.24 3.12 3.91
C HIS A 10 -5.22 1.97 3.93
N SER A 11 -5.73 0.76 4.17
CA SER A 11 -5.00 -0.50 4.34
C SER A 11 -5.12 -1.39 3.09
N PRO A 12 -4.17 -2.33 2.87
CA PRO A 12 -4.20 -3.23 1.72
C PRO A 12 -5.25 -4.33 1.87
N ALA A 13 -5.97 -4.61 0.78
CA ALA A 13 -6.83 -5.76 0.60
C ALA A 13 -6.06 -6.85 -0.16
N ARG A 14 -5.68 -7.93 0.52
CA ARG A 14 -5.07 -9.10 -0.15
C ARG A 14 -6.16 -9.99 -0.76
N PRO A 15 -5.94 -10.61 -1.94
CA PRO A 15 -4.69 -10.64 -2.73
C PRO A 15 -4.61 -9.58 -3.84
N SER A 16 -5.61 -8.72 -4.04
CA SER A 16 -5.56 -7.73 -5.13
C SER A 16 -4.62 -6.55 -4.85
N TRP A 17 -4.28 -6.37 -3.58
CA TRP A 17 -3.52 -5.23 -3.07
C TRP A 17 -4.17 -3.89 -3.40
N ASP A 18 -5.51 -3.85 -3.49
CA ASP A 18 -6.26 -2.60 -3.55
C ASP A 18 -6.51 -2.05 -2.16
N CYS A 19 -6.70 -0.74 -2.06
CA CYS A 19 -7.00 -0.10 -0.80
C CYS A 19 -8.43 -0.42 -0.38
N ARG A 20 -8.61 -0.92 0.86
CA ARG A 20 -9.95 -1.23 1.42
C ARG A 20 -10.88 -0.03 1.48
N SER A 21 -10.32 1.17 1.62
CA SER A 21 -11.08 2.40 1.80
C SER A 21 -11.53 3.03 0.48
N CYS A 22 -10.66 3.05 -0.54
CA CYS A 22 -10.92 3.77 -1.79
C CYS A 22 -10.88 2.92 -3.07
N GLY A 23 -10.58 1.62 -2.97
CA GLY A 23 -10.53 0.69 -4.10
C GLY A 23 -9.41 0.92 -5.12
N ARG A 24 -8.53 1.89 -4.89
CA ARG A 24 -7.36 2.15 -5.75
C ARG A 24 -6.19 1.23 -5.37
N PRO A 25 -5.21 1.00 -6.26
CA PRO A 25 -4.01 0.24 -5.91
C PRO A 25 -3.36 0.79 -4.65
N TRP A 26 -3.19 -0.08 -3.65
CA TRP A 26 -2.46 0.23 -2.44
C TRP A 26 -0.95 0.08 -2.69
N PRO A 27 -0.08 0.96 -2.17
CA PRO A 27 -0.37 2.17 -1.40
C PRO A 27 -0.98 3.29 -2.27
N CYS A 28 -2.19 3.71 -1.93
CA CYS A 28 -2.86 4.84 -2.57
C CYS A 28 -2.34 6.17 -2.00
N HIS A 29 -2.64 7.31 -2.64
CA HIS A 29 -2.09 8.61 -2.20
C HIS A 29 -2.28 8.92 -0.70
N PRO A 30 -3.48 8.75 -0.10
CA PRO A 30 -3.65 8.92 1.34
C PRO A 30 -2.77 7.99 2.18
N ALA A 31 -2.71 6.69 1.85
CA ALA A 31 -1.85 5.72 2.54
C ALA A 31 -0.37 6.12 2.48
N ARG A 32 0.11 6.59 1.31
CA ARG A 32 1.49 7.08 1.17
C ARG A 32 1.75 8.26 2.09
N SER A 33 0.84 9.24 2.12
CA SER A 33 0.98 10.42 2.99
C SER A 33 1.02 10.04 4.47
N GLU A 34 0.20 9.08 4.90
CA GLU A 34 0.21 8.56 6.28
C GLU A 34 1.52 7.82 6.59
N LEU A 35 1.93 6.90 5.72
CA LEU A 35 3.16 6.12 5.88
C LEU A 35 4.43 7.00 5.93
N VAL A 36 4.52 8.03 5.09
CA VAL A 36 5.65 9.00 5.11
C VAL A 36 5.64 9.84 6.38
N ARG A 37 4.46 10.29 6.83
CA ARG A 37 4.35 11.12 8.03
C ARG A 37 4.78 10.37 9.29
N ASP A 38 4.44 9.09 9.37
CA ASP A 38 4.58 8.31 10.60
C ASP A 38 5.93 7.56 10.69
N ARG A 39 6.77 7.60 9.65
CA ARG A 39 8.01 6.80 9.55
C ARG A 39 9.19 7.59 8.98
N GLY A 40 10.39 7.21 9.40
CA GLY A 40 11.63 7.65 8.74
C GLY A 40 11.85 6.93 7.41
N ARG A 41 12.70 7.50 6.54
CA ARG A 41 13.02 6.97 5.20
C ARG A 41 13.42 5.49 5.20
N VAL A 42 14.33 5.09 6.09
CA VAL A 42 14.84 3.71 6.17
C VAL A 42 13.74 2.75 6.59
N ASP A 43 13.02 3.06 7.66
CA ASP A 43 11.93 2.22 8.17
C ASP A 43 10.81 2.06 7.14
N LEU A 44 10.49 3.14 6.41
CA LEU A 44 9.53 3.12 5.33
C LEU A 44 9.97 2.20 4.18
N ALA A 45 11.22 2.32 3.73
CA ALA A 45 11.75 1.51 2.64
C ALA A 45 11.77 0.01 2.99
N VAL A 46 12.15 -0.35 4.22
CA VAL A 46 12.13 -1.74 4.71
C VAL A 46 10.70 -2.27 4.76
N LEU A 47 9.76 -1.52 5.34
CA LEU A 47 8.36 -1.93 5.40
C LEU A 47 7.78 -2.14 4.00
N MET A 48 8.04 -1.23 3.06
CA MET A 48 7.53 -1.36 1.69
C MET A 48 8.20 -2.49 0.91
N TRP A 49 9.45 -2.83 1.21
CA TRP A 49 10.10 -4.02 0.66
C TRP A 49 9.38 -5.30 1.10
N GLU A 50 9.07 -5.45 2.39
CA GLU A 50 8.31 -6.60 2.91
C GLU A 50 6.95 -6.74 2.21
N HIS A 51 6.25 -5.62 2.04
CA HIS A 51 4.97 -5.60 1.33
C HIS A 51 5.11 -5.93 -0.16
N LEU A 52 6.18 -5.46 -0.82
CA LEU A 52 6.48 -5.82 -2.21
C LEU A 52 6.68 -7.32 -2.36
N GLU A 53 7.41 -7.98 -1.45
CA GLU A 53 7.61 -9.42 -1.52
C GLU A 53 6.30 -10.20 -1.40
N GLU A 54 5.42 -9.79 -0.49
CA GLU A 54 4.08 -10.39 -0.38
C GLU A 54 3.22 -10.12 -1.61
N ALA A 55 3.22 -8.90 -2.12
CA ALA A 55 2.50 -8.49 -3.31
C ALA A 55 2.94 -9.26 -4.55
N ALA A 56 4.24 -9.52 -4.70
CA ALA A 56 4.79 -10.31 -5.80
C ALA A 56 4.32 -11.77 -5.76
N ARG A 57 4.11 -12.33 -4.56
CA ARG A 57 3.55 -13.68 -4.38
C ARG A 57 2.04 -13.71 -4.69
N ASP A 58 1.31 -12.70 -4.26
CA ASP A 58 -0.15 -12.61 -4.46
C ASP A 58 -0.56 -12.24 -5.90
N MET A 59 0.29 -11.47 -6.60
CA MET A 59 0.03 -10.97 -7.95
C MET A 59 1.14 -11.44 -8.93
N PRO A 60 1.25 -12.75 -9.21
CA PRO A 60 2.37 -13.32 -9.98
C PRO A 60 2.43 -12.85 -11.45
N HIS A 61 1.37 -12.23 -11.95
CA HIS A 61 1.29 -11.70 -13.31
C HIS A 61 1.50 -10.17 -13.37
N ALA A 62 1.62 -9.50 -12.22
CA ALA A 62 1.88 -8.06 -12.20
C ALA A 62 3.30 -7.78 -12.73
N PRO A 63 3.48 -6.77 -13.61
CA PRO A 63 4.81 -6.36 -14.05
C PRO A 63 5.68 -5.92 -12.85
N ALA A 64 6.95 -6.33 -12.83
CA ALA A 64 7.87 -5.92 -11.78
C ALA A 64 8.01 -4.39 -11.66
N SER A 65 7.92 -3.67 -12.79
CA SER A 65 7.91 -2.21 -12.82
C SER A 65 6.70 -1.61 -12.10
N GLU A 66 5.52 -2.23 -12.22
CA GLU A 66 4.32 -1.79 -11.51
C GLU A 66 4.51 -1.94 -10.00
N LEU A 67 5.03 -3.09 -9.55
CA LEU A 67 5.30 -3.31 -8.12
C LEU A 67 6.36 -2.34 -7.60
N PHE A 68 7.43 -2.07 -8.36
CA PHE A 68 8.42 -1.07 -7.98
C PHE A 68 7.81 0.34 -7.85
N ASP A 69 7.03 0.79 -8.83
CA ASP A 69 6.36 2.10 -8.82
C ASP A 69 5.37 2.24 -7.65
N ARG A 70 4.70 1.13 -7.29
CA ARG A 70 3.73 1.08 -6.19
C ARG A 70 4.40 1.15 -4.83
N PHE A 71 5.43 0.34 -4.59
CA PHE A 71 5.98 0.14 -3.25
C PHE A 71 7.26 0.93 -2.97
N LEU A 72 8.20 1.05 -3.93
CA LEU A 72 9.56 1.54 -3.64
C LEU A 72 9.88 2.92 -4.23
N ARG A 73 9.29 3.31 -5.35
CA ARG A 73 9.67 4.55 -6.08
C ARG A 73 9.57 5.85 -5.26
N TRP A 74 8.79 5.85 -4.18
CA TRP A 74 8.50 7.04 -3.38
C TRP A 74 9.04 6.94 -1.95
N THR A 75 9.82 5.92 -1.62
CA THR A 75 10.40 5.72 -0.27
C THR A 75 11.77 6.36 -0.09
N ASP A 76 12.15 7.25 -1.00
CA ASP A 76 13.41 8.00 -0.98
C ASP A 76 13.35 9.29 -0.15
#